data_AF-A0A9D9UW45-F1
#
_entry.id   AF-A0A9D9UW45-F1
#
_cell.length_a   1.000
_cell.length_b   1.000
_cell.length_c   1.000
_cell.angle_alpha   90.00
_cell.angle_beta   90.00
_cell.angle_gamma   90.00
#
_symmetry.space_group_name_H-M   'P 1'
#
loop_
_entity.id
_entity.type
_entity.pdbx_description
1 polymer ?
#
loop_
_entity_poly.entity_id
_entity_poly.type
_entity_poly.pdbx_seq_one_letter_code
_entity_poly.pdbx_strand_id
1 'polypeptide(L)'
;NWKSQPEKAKLTRDLLERASYILGIYKSLQILLPDQVLADQWLATPNDNPLFNGTAPLDRILAGQVVDLAVVRDFLDAERGGW
;
A
#
# COMPACT_ATOMS: atom_id res chain seq x y z
N ASN A 1 -18.55 -4.57 -16.91
CA ASN A 1 -17.88 -4.33 -15.62
C ASN A 1 -16.79 -5.40 -15.48
N TRP A 2 -15.56 -5.08 -15.07
CA TRP A 2 -14.49 -6.09 -14.94
C TRP A 2 -14.89 -7.24 -14.01
N LYS A 3 -15.74 -6.96 -13.01
CA LYS A 3 -16.28 -7.96 -12.07
C LYS A 3 -17.14 -9.06 -12.72
N SER A 4 -17.75 -8.78 -13.88
CA SER A 4 -18.63 -9.73 -14.57
C SER A 4 -17.95 -10.47 -15.73
N GLN A 5 -16.82 -9.93 -16.23
CA GLN A 5 -16.07 -10.44 -17.39
C GLN A 5 -14.57 -10.14 -17.18
N PRO A 6 -13.91 -10.83 -16.22
CA PRO A 6 -12.52 -10.55 -15.83
C PRO A 6 -11.54 -10.75 -17.00
N GLU A 7 -11.83 -11.66 -17.93
CA GLU A 7 -11.04 -11.91 -19.14
C GLU A 7 -10.99 -10.72 -20.10
N LYS A 8 -11.94 -9.79 -20.00
CA LYS A 8 -11.98 -8.56 -20.80
C LYS A 8 -11.39 -7.36 -20.07
N ALA A 9 -10.88 -7.54 -18.85
CA ALA A 9 -10.22 -6.47 -18.12
C ALA A 9 -8.95 -6.05 -18.88
N LYS A 10 -8.86 -4.77 -19.25
CA LYS A 10 -7.65 -4.20 -19.82
C LYS A 10 -6.72 -3.79 -18.69
N LEU A 11 -5.69 -4.60 -18.45
CA LEU A 11 -4.63 -4.29 -17.50
C LEU A 11 -3.54 -3.49 -18.20
N THR A 12 -3.60 -2.17 -18.07
CA THR A 12 -2.51 -1.29 -18.55
C THR A 12 -1.28 -1.47 -17.65
N ARG A 13 -0.12 -1.05 -18.13
CA ARG A 13 1.12 -1.06 -17.33
C ARG A 13 0.96 -0.28 -16.02
N ASP A 14 0.35 0.91 -16.06
CA ASP A 14 0.07 1.72 -14.88
C ASP A 14 -0.85 0.99 -13.88
N LEU A 15 -1.89 0.30 -14.35
CA LEU A 15 -2.78 -0.45 -13.47
C LEU A 15 -2.05 -1.63 -12.80
N LEU A 16 -1.21 -2.34 -13.55
CA LEU A 16 -0.39 -3.44 -13.02
C LEU A 16 0.63 -2.93 -11.99
N GLU A 17 1.24 -1.78 -12.25
CA GLU A 17 2.20 -1.15 -11.34
C GLU A 17 1.54 -0.74 -10.02
N ARG A 18 0.41 -0.04 -10.08
CA ARG A 18 -0.37 0.33 -8.89
C ARG A 18 -0.85 -0.89 -8.11
N ALA A 19 -1.34 -1.91 -8.80
CA ALA A 19 -1.76 -3.16 -8.16
C ALA A 19 -0.58 -3.86 -7.48
N SER A 20 0.60 -3.87 -8.11
CA SER A 20 1.83 -4.43 -7.53
C SER A 20 2.21 -3.73 -6.23
N TYR A 21 2.17 -2.39 -6.19
CA TYR A 21 2.44 -1.65 -4.96
C TYR A 21 1.42 -1.93 -3.85
N ILE A 22 0.12 -1.94 -4.17
CA ILE A 22 -0.94 -2.22 -3.19
C ILE A 22 -0.77 -3.60 -2.57
N LEU A 23 -0.57 -4.63 -3.39
CA LEU A 23 -0.34 -6.00 -2.92
C LEU A 23 0.96 -6.11 -2.11
N GLY A 24 1.98 -5.36 -2.52
CA GLY A 24 3.22 -5.24 -1.77
C GLY A 24 3.00 -4.65 -0.39
N ILE A 25 2.36 -3.49 -0.28
CA ILE A 25 2.06 -2.83 1.00
C ILE A 25 1.33 -3.80 1.94
N TYR A 26 0.28 -4.45 1.44
CA TYR A 26 -0.45 -5.46 2.20
C TYR A 26 0.47 -6.57 2.71
N LYS A 27 1.28 -7.17 1.83
CA LYS A 27 2.22 -8.23 2.21
C LYS A 27 3.21 -7.78 3.28
N SER A 28 3.77 -6.57 3.16
CA SER A 28 4.75 -6.07 4.14
C SER A 28 4.11 -5.85 5.50
N LEU A 29 2.88 -5.32 5.56
CA LEU A 29 2.14 -5.17 6.82
C LEU A 29 1.87 -6.52 7.49
N GLN A 30 1.45 -7.54 6.74
CA GLN A 30 1.21 -8.88 7.27
C GLN A 30 2.48 -9.58 7.78
N ILE A 31 3.67 -9.14 7.34
CA ILE A 31 4.95 -9.65 7.85
C ILE A 31 5.39 -8.89 9.09
N LEU A 32 5.25 -7.55 9.07
CA LEU A 32 5.70 -6.66 10.15
C LEU A 32 4.82 -6.76 11.40
N LEU A 33 3.52 -6.98 11.21
CA LEU A 33 2.52 -6.96 12.26
C LEU A 33 1.93 -8.37 12.41
N PRO A 34 2.29 -9.10 13.50
CA PRO A 34 1.80 -10.46 13.73
C PRO A 34 0.29 -10.54 13.99
N ASP A 35 -0.31 -9.43 14.42
CA ASP A 35 -1.75 -9.31 14.60
C ASP A 35 -2.38 -8.77 13.32
N GLN A 36 -3.26 -9.57 12.72
CA GLN A 36 -3.93 -9.24 11.46
C GLN A 36 -4.84 -8.01 11.60
N VAL A 37 -5.49 -7.81 12.74
CA VAL A 37 -6.35 -6.65 12.98
C VAL A 37 -5.51 -5.38 13.00
N LEU A 38 -4.34 -5.41 13.64
CA LEU A 38 -3.41 -4.28 13.62
C LEU A 38 -2.87 -4.03 12.21
N ALA A 39 -2.55 -5.08 11.45
CA ALA A 39 -2.11 -4.95 10.07
C ALA A 39 -3.16 -4.28 9.17
N ASP A 40 -4.43 -4.67 9.32
CA ASP A 40 -5.53 -4.12 8.52
C ASP A 40 -5.88 -2.67 8.92
N GLN A 41 -5.71 -2.32 10.20
CA GLN A 41 -6.00 -0.96 10.71
C GLN A 41 -4.85 0.03 10.51
N TRP A 42 -3.62 -0.45 10.28
CA TRP A 42 -2.43 0.41 10.23
C TRP A 42 -2.56 1.53 9.19
N LEU A 43 -3.09 1.23 8.01
CA LEU A 43 -3.27 2.25 6.95
C LEU A 43 -4.21 3.38 7.37
N ALA A 44 -5.21 3.10 8.21
CA ALA A 44 -6.19 4.07 8.66
C ALA A 44 -5.82 4.76 9.99
N THR A 45 -4.73 4.33 10.62
CA THR A 45 -4.29 4.86 11.92
C THR A 45 -3.31 6.00 11.70
N PRO A 46 -3.46 7.16 12.36
CA PRO A 46 -2.47 8.24 12.33
C PRO A 46 -1.07 7.74 12.64
N ASN A 47 -0.08 8.20 11.87
CA ASN A 47 1.31 7.78 12.04
C ASN A 47 2.22 9.01 12.18
N ASP A 48 2.93 9.09 13.31
CA ASP A 48 3.81 10.21 13.64
C ASP A 48 5.17 10.17 12.92
N ASN A 49 5.43 9.15 12.10
CA ASN A 49 6.62 9.14 11.26
C ASN A 49 6.59 10.38 10.32
N PRO A 50 7.71 11.10 10.15
CA PRO A 50 7.78 12.30 9.30
C PRO A 50 7.25 12.10 7.87
N LEU A 51 7.28 10.88 7.35
CA LEU A 51 6.72 10.55 6.04
C LEU A 51 5.20 10.82 5.93
N PHE A 52 4.48 10.65 7.04
CA PHE A 52 3.02 10.79 7.12
C PHE A 52 2.58 12.05 7.84
N ASN A 53 3.51 12.79 8.49
CA ASN A 53 3.22 14.08 9.12
C ASN A 53 2.04 14.02 10.12
N GLY A 54 1.94 12.92 10.87
CA GLY A 54 0.87 12.70 11.86
C GLY A 54 -0.49 12.33 11.27
N THR A 55 -0.62 12.14 9.94
CA THR A 55 -1.86 11.68 9.30
C THR A 55 -1.84 10.18 9.05
N ALA A 56 -2.95 9.63 8.57
CA ALA A 56 -3.02 8.21 8.25
C ALA A 56 -2.22 7.93 6.95
N PRO A 57 -1.46 6.83 6.86
CA PRO A 57 -0.79 6.42 5.62
C PRO A 57 -1.73 6.31 4.41
N LEU A 58 -3.01 5.98 4.66
CA LEU A 58 -4.04 5.93 3.64
C LEU A 58 -4.25 7.28 2.93
N ASP A 59 -4.13 8.40 3.63
CA ASP A 59 -4.28 9.74 3.03
C ASP A 59 -3.24 9.96 1.93
N ARG A 60 -2.00 9.50 2.17
CA ARG A 60 -0.92 9.57 1.18
C ARG A 60 -1.19 8.64 0.00
N ILE A 61 -1.56 7.39 0.25
CA ILE A 61 -1.86 6.41 -0.82
C ILE A 61 -3.00 6.92 -1.74
N LEU A 62 -3.95 7.66 -1.19
CA LEU A 62 -5.11 8.20 -1.92
C LEU A 62 -4.83 9.56 -2.61
N ALA A 63 -3.64 10.14 -2.47
CA ALA A 63 -3.28 11.42 -3.12
C ALA A 63 -3.23 11.34 -4.67
N GLY A 64 -3.23 10.12 -5.22
CA GLY A 64 -3.51 9.85 -6.63
C GLY A 64 -2.28 9.60 -7.51
N GLN A 65 -1.08 9.92 -7.04
CA GLN A 65 0.15 9.64 -7.79
C GLN A 65 0.65 8.23 -7.48
N VAL A 66 1.23 7.55 -8.48
CA VAL A 66 1.83 6.22 -8.27
C VAL A 66 3.03 6.28 -7.33
N VAL A 67 3.73 7.42 -7.29
CA VAL A 67 4.87 7.62 -6.38
C VAL A 67 4.45 7.59 -4.91
N ASP A 68 3.20 7.96 -4.59
CA ASP A 68 2.70 7.89 -3.21
C ASP A 68 2.62 6.44 -2.72
N LEU A 69 2.17 5.52 -3.60
CA LEU A 69 2.20 4.09 -3.34
C LEU A 69 3.62 3.56 -3.20
N ALA A 70 4.52 3.98 -4.09
CA ALA A 70 5.92 3.54 -4.08
C ALA A 70 6.62 3.92 -2.78
N VAL A 71 6.46 5.17 -2.33
CA VAL A 71 7.10 5.66 -1.10
C VAL A 71 6.62 4.91 0.14
N VAL A 72 5.32 4.60 0.25
CA VAL A 72 4.81 3.80 1.38
C VAL A 72 5.31 2.37 1.32
N ARG A 73 5.42 1.79 0.12
CA ARG A 73 6.00 0.46 -0.07
C ARG A 73 7.46 0.42 0.36
N ASP A 74 8.27 1.40 -0.06
CA ASP A 74 9.70 1.47 0.27
C ASP A 74 9.91 1.65 1.78
N PHE A 75 9.09 2.48 2.42
CA PHE A 75 9.09 2.62 3.88
C PHE A 75 8.85 1.28 4.58
N LEU A 76 7.80 0.54 4.20
CA LEU A 76 7.49 -0.77 4.83
C LEU A 76 8.54 -1.84 4.51
N ASP A 77 9.16 -1.79 3.33
CA ASP A 77 10.26 -2.70 3.02
C ASP A 77 11.51 -2.40 3.84
N ALA A 78 11.80 -1.12 4.13
CA ALA A 78 12.89 -0.72 5.01
C ALA A 78 12.66 -1.18 6.46
N GLU A 79 11.44 -0.99 7.00
CA GLU A 79 11.06 -1.44 8.34
C GLU A 79 11.19 -2.96 8.54
N ARG A 80 11.04 -3.74 7.47
CA ARG A 80 11.24 -5.20 7.48
C ARG A 80 12.72 -5.61 7.56
N GLY A 81 13.64 -4.63 7.61
CA GLY A 81 15.09 -4.84 7.56
C GLY A 81 15.62 -4.84 6.13
N GLY A 82 15.26 -3.82 5.34
CA GLY A 82 15.46 -3.78 3.89
C GLY A 82 16.86 -4.19 3.38
N TRP A 83 16.85 -5.25 2.55
CA TRP A 83 17.91 -5.98 1.81
C TRP A 83 18.83 -6.91 2.60
#